data_AF-A0A132BBI8-F1
#
_entry.id   AF-A0A132BBI8-F1
#
_cell.length_a   1.000
_cell.length_b   1.000
_cell.length_c   1.000
_cell.angle_alpha   90.00
_cell.angle_beta   90.00
_cell.angle_gamma   90.00
#
_symmetry.space_group_name_H-M   'P 1'
#
loop_
_entity.id
_entity.type
_entity.pdbx_description
1 polymer ?
#
loop_
_entity_poly.entity_id
_entity_poly.type
_entity_poly.pdbx_seq_one_letter_code
_entity_poly.pdbx_strand_id
1 'polypeptide(L)'
;MDNASVAVSEDALDISSDEISSKRPLSFDDLPPEIRDQIFANLNESTKYCKFLRKPYFLWDRRLPPLVVALRSLPRSHDHALQWVAKETLRKCYEPKYPSHGRRMPGSKLNKAELASIIGIGVDMSLIVNDPDYRSIDKPAFFHEWLLRMPNLRSVHLYFNFANEVHTSDTEDFLTQFSFWLESCNQLSEVKIELPVYGLSYHKRESLLQGILRRVFKQTGVQAKFIEMVHDDYNGACEYTDAELWHWTAPEGQYMDWTQEIGWKCTKRCSAAKDPTWNFFLEFCRLDFEDERFVIKWQDSTVPNWGFTYHW
;
A
#
# COMPACT_ATOMS: atom_id res chain seq x y z
N MET A 1 10.41 -53.33 -69.08
CA MET A 1 10.95 -52.76 -67.82
C MET A 1 11.31 -51.34 -68.18
N ASP A 2 10.35 -50.46 -67.94
CA ASP A 2 10.23 -49.17 -68.60
C ASP A 2 10.94 -48.11 -67.78
N ASN A 3 11.89 -47.42 -68.41
CA ASN A 3 12.54 -46.25 -67.84
C ASN A 3 11.72 -45.01 -68.18
N ALA A 4 11.03 -44.46 -67.19
CA ALA A 4 10.41 -43.15 -67.28
C ALA A 4 11.41 -42.07 -66.87
N SER A 5 11.79 -41.18 -67.80
CA SER A 5 12.51 -39.95 -67.50
C SER A 5 11.50 -38.88 -67.09
N VAL A 6 11.64 -38.34 -65.88
CA VAL A 6 10.91 -37.15 -65.44
C VAL A 6 11.86 -35.95 -65.57
N ALA A 7 11.50 -35.02 -66.45
CA ALA A 7 12.13 -33.72 -66.54
C ALA A 7 11.63 -32.84 -65.38
N VAL A 8 12.55 -32.26 -64.61
CA VAL A 8 12.26 -31.26 -63.59
C VAL A 8 12.61 -29.90 -64.19
N SER A 9 11.61 -29.02 -64.31
CA SER A 9 11.78 -27.64 -64.75
C SER A 9 12.36 -26.79 -63.63
N GLU A 10 13.52 -26.19 -63.86
CA GLU A 10 14.06 -25.10 -63.06
C GLU A 10 13.32 -23.80 -63.43
N ASP A 11 12.15 -23.58 -62.83
CA ASP A 11 11.58 -22.23 -62.74
C ASP A 11 12.21 -21.53 -61.54
N ALA A 12 13.21 -20.70 -61.85
CA ALA A 12 13.84 -19.78 -60.93
C ALA A 12 12.81 -18.74 -60.45
N LEU A 13 12.37 -18.89 -59.21
CA LEU A 13 11.77 -17.81 -58.43
C LEU A 13 12.88 -16.82 -58.04
N ASP A 14 13.01 -15.77 -58.85
CA ASP A 14 13.78 -14.58 -58.54
C ASP A 14 13.08 -13.82 -57.39
N ILE A 15 13.37 -14.24 -56.16
CA ILE A 15 12.95 -13.52 -54.97
C ILE A 15 13.85 -12.30 -54.84
N SER A 16 13.34 -11.18 -55.33
CA SER A 16 13.86 -9.83 -55.08
C SER A 16 14.31 -9.69 -53.63
N SER A 17 15.60 -9.42 -53.45
CA SER A 17 16.26 -9.24 -52.16
C SER A 17 15.94 -7.89 -51.49
N ASP A 18 15.07 -7.07 -52.11
CA ASP A 18 14.72 -5.72 -51.65
C ASP A 18 13.47 -5.66 -50.75
N GLU A 19 12.80 -6.78 -50.47
CA GLU A 19 11.67 -6.86 -49.52
C GLU A 19 12.05 -7.38 -48.13
N ILE A 20 13.33 -7.33 -47.74
CA ILE A 20 13.71 -7.40 -46.32
C ILE A 20 13.44 -6.02 -45.69
N SER A 21 12.14 -5.79 -45.54
CA SER A 21 11.49 -4.77 -44.74
C SER A 21 12.33 -4.37 -43.55
N SER A 22 12.65 -3.08 -43.50
CA SER A 22 13.28 -2.32 -42.42
C SER A 22 12.47 -2.37 -41.12
N LYS A 23 12.22 -3.57 -40.59
CA LYS A 23 11.60 -3.75 -39.28
C LYS A 23 12.57 -3.20 -38.25
N ARG A 24 12.26 -1.98 -37.79
CA ARG A 24 12.91 -1.36 -36.62
C ARG A 24 13.01 -2.44 -35.53
N PRO A 25 14.20 -2.63 -34.92
CA PRO A 25 14.34 -3.62 -33.86
C PRO A 25 13.31 -3.31 -32.77
N LEU A 26 12.55 -4.33 -32.37
CA LEU A 26 11.50 -4.22 -31.36
C LEU A 26 12.12 -3.66 -30.07
N SER A 27 11.67 -2.49 -29.64
CA SER A 27 12.12 -1.89 -28.38
C SER A 27 11.39 -2.53 -27.21
N PHE A 28 12.03 -2.55 -26.05
CA PHE A 28 11.36 -2.94 -24.81
C PHE A 28 10.17 -2.03 -24.47
N ASP A 29 10.16 -0.79 -24.99
CA ASP A 29 9.04 0.17 -24.83
C ASP A 29 7.84 -0.13 -25.73
N ASP A 30 8.04 -0.97 -26.76
CA ASP A 30 6.99 -1.43 -27.69
C ASP A 30 6.27 -2.68 -27.17
N LEU A 31 6.77 -3.29 -26.08
CA LEU A 31 6.15 -4.48 -25.50
C LEU A 31 4.80 -4.15 -24.85
N PRO A 32 3.77 -5.00 -25.06
CA PRO A 32 2.51 -4.88 -24.33
C PRO A 32 2.72 -4.87 -22.81
N PRO A 33 1.91 -4.14 -22.03
CA PRO A 33 1.99 -4.13 -20.57
C PRO A 33 2.04 -5.52 -19.96
N GLU A 34 1.24 -6.46 -20.47
CA GLU A 34 1.11 -7.82 -19.95
C GLU A 34 2.42 -8.61 -20.07
N ILE A 35 3.14 -8.42 -21.17
CA ILE A 35 4.45 -9.05 -21.39
C ILE A 35 5.49 -8.43 -20.45
N ARG A 36 5.45 -7.11 -20.26
CA ARG A 36 6.35 -6.42 -19.31
C ARG A 36 6.08 -6.86 -17.87
N ASP A 37 4.82 -7.00 -17.49
CA ASP A 37 4.42 -7.54 -16.19
C ASP A 37 4.96 -8.94 -15.97
N GLN A 38 4.82 -9.83 -16.96
CA GLN A 38 5.36 -11.18 -16.85
C GLN A 38 6.88 -11.19 -16.71
N ILE A 39 7.59 -10.33 -17.45
CA ILE A 39 9.05 -10.18 -17.33
C ILE A 39 9.42 -9.67 -15.94
N PHE A 40 8.74 -8.65 -15.44
CA PHE A 40 9.01 -8.06 -14.13
C PHE A 40 8.65 -9.03 -12.98
N ALA A 41 7.56 -9.79 -13.08
CA ALA A 41 7.23 -10.85 -12.14
C ALA A 41 8.33 -11.91 -12.06
N ASN A 42 8.74 -12.44 -13.21
CA ASN A 42 9.82 -13.43 -13.30
C ASN A 42 11.14 -12.88 -12.73
N LEU A 43 11.43 -11.60 -12.96
CA LEU A 43 12.62 -10.95 -12.41
C LEU A 43 12.53 -10.78 -10.89
N ASN A 44 11.36 -10.37 -10.39
CA ASN A 44 11.12 -10.13 -8.98
C ASN A 44 11.24 -11.40 -8.14
N GLU A 45 10.78 -12.54 -8.69
CA GLU A 45 10.88 -13.86 -8.08
C GLU A 45 12.25 -14.53 -8.28
N SER A 46 13.09 -13.98 -9.17
CA SER A 46 14.38 -14.58 -9.49
C SER A 46 15.36 -14.51 -8.32
N THR A 47 15.53 -15.65 -7.64
CA THR A 47 16.53 -15.83 -6.57
C THR A 47 17.98 -15.66 -7.04
N LYS A 48 18.22 -15.56 -8.36
CA LYS A 48 19.56 -15.43 -8.96
C LYS A 48 20.25 -14.12 -8.59
N TYR A 49 19.52 -13.03 -8.39
CA TYR A 49 20.11 -11.69 -8.21
C TYR A 49 20.45 -11.34 -6.75
N CYS A 50 19.87 -12.04 -5.77
CA CYS A 50 20.16 -11.82 -4.35
C CYS A 50 20.09 -13.14 -3.55
N LYS A 51 20.92 -14.13 -3.91
CA LYS A 51 21.04 -15.41 -3.21
C LYS A 51 21.25 -15.28 -1.70
N PHE A 52 21.89 -14.20 -1.25
CA PHE A 52 22.21 -13.97 0.16
C PHE A 52 21.11 -13.25 0.96
N LEU A 53 20.22 -12.49 0.30
CA LEU A 53 19.25 -11.65 0.99
C LEU A 53 17.80 -12.08 0.78
N ARG A 54 17.50 -13.00 -0.17
CA ARG A 54 16.13 -13.43 -0.52
C ARG A 54 15.15 -12.24 -0.71
N LYS A 55 15.67 -11.09 -1.14
CA LYS A 55 14.88 -9.87 -1.38
C LYS A 55 14.33 -9.87 -2.80
N PRO A 56 13.07 -9.40 -3.01
CA PRO A 56 12.56 -9.16 -4.35
C PRO A 56 13.43 -8.17 -5.12
N TYR A 57 13.52 -8.33 -6.44
CA TYR A 57 14.37 -7.46 -7.27
C TYR A 57 13.95 -5.98 -7.20
N PHE A 58 12.65 -5.70 -7.16
CA PHE A 58 12.13 -4.34 -7.15
C PHE A 58 12.05 -3.71 -5.75
N LEU A 59 12.45 -4.43 -4.71
CA LEU A 59 12.53 -3.88 -3.36
C LEU A 59 13.61 -2.79 -3.32
N TRP A 60 13.22 -1.56 -2.97
CA TRP A 60 14.16 -0.47 -2.79
C TRP A 60 15.05 -0.71 -1.56
N ASP A 61 16.36 -0.82 -1.79
CA ASP A 61 17.37 -0.86 -0.72
C ASP A 61 18.40 0.26 -0.92
N ARG A 62 18.01 1.48 -0.51
CA ARG A 62 18.80 2.74 -0.63
C ARG A 62 19.15 3.18 -2.06
N ARG A 63 18.97 2.34 -3.07
CA ARG A 63 19.24 2.60 -4.49
C ARG A 63 18.13 1.98 -5.33
N LEU A 64 17.82 2.62 -6.46
CA LEU A 64 16.96 2.01 -7.47
C LEU A 64 17.64 0.78 -8.07
N PRO A 65 16.87 -0.28 -8.42
CA PRO A 65 17.41 -1.42 -9.13
C PRO A 65 18.06 -0.99 -10.46
N PRO A 66 19.20 -1.59 -10.87
CA PRO A 66 19.90 -1.20 -12.09
C PRO A 66 19.04 -1.21 -13.35
N LEU A 67 18.13 -2.19 -13.47
CA LEU A 67 17.21 -2.26 -14.61
C LEU A 67 16.29 -1.03 -14.66
N VAL A 68 15.75 -0.59 -13.52
CA VAL A 68 14.89 0.60 -13.45
C VAL A 68 15.65 1.82 -13.93
N VAL A 69 16.92 1.97 -13.50
CA VAL A 69 17.78 3.07 -13.96
C VAL A 69 18.05 2.99 -15.46
N ALA A 70 18.32 1.79 -15.99
CA ALA A 70 18.58 1.57 -17.41
C ALA A 70 17.34 1.87 -18.29
N LEU A 71 16.14 1.66 -17.75
CA LEU A 71 14.89 1.92 -18.46
C LEU A 71 14.55 3.41 -18.60
N ARG A 72 15.27 4.34 -17.95
CA ARG A 72 14.96 5.79 -17.99
C ARG A 72 14.85 6.39 -19.39
N SER A 73 15.51 5.82 -20.39
CA SER A 73 15.39 6.27 -21.80
C SER A 73 14.16 5.72 -22.52
N LEU A 74 13.40 4.82 -21.90
CA LEU A 74 12.22 4.13 -22.40
C LEU A 74 11.02 4.44 -21.48
N PRO A 75 10.32 5.57 -21.70
CA PRO A 75 9.39 6.13 -20.71
C PRO A 75 8.30 5.16 -20.27
N ARG A 76 7.65 4.44 -21.19
CA ARG A 76 6.54 3.55 -20.82
C ARG A 76 7.02 2.41 -19.95
N SER A 77 8.17 1.85 -20.26
CA SER A 77 8.75 0.72 -19.53
C SER A 77 9.37 1.15 -18.21
N HIS A 78 9.93 2.36 -18.15
CA HIS A 78 10.38 2.98 -16.92
C HIS A 78 9.22 3.22 -15.96
N ASP A 79 8.14 3.85 -16.41
CA ASP A 79 6.97 4.14 -15.59
C ASP A 79 6.34 2.86 -15.04
N HIS A 80 6.32 1.81 -15.87
CA HIS A 80 5.85 0.49 -15.46
C HIS A 80 6.77 -0.13 -14.39
N ALA A 81 8.08 -0.06 -14.58
CA ALA A 81 9.05 -0.54 -13.59
C ALA A 81 8.96 0.26 -12.27
N LEU A 82 8.64 1.54 -12.32
CA LEU A 82 8.40 2.37 -11.12
C LEU A 82 7.14 1.93 -10.36
N GLN A 83 6.07 1.47 -11.02
CA GLN A 83 4.93 0.85 -10.33
C GLN A 83 5.37 -0.39 -9.54
N TRP A 84 6.21 -1.23 -10.16
CA TRP A 84 6.75 -2.41 -9.50
C TRP A 84 7.63 -2.07 -8.30
N VAL A 85 8.48 -1.05 -8.42
CA VAL A 85 9.26 -0.53 -7.27
C VAL A 85 8.33 -0.03 -6.16
N ALA A 86 7.33 0.78 -6.49
CA ALA A 86 6.39 1.32 -5.51
C ALA A 86 5.64 0.21 -4.78
N LYS A 87 5.13 -0.78 -5.54
CA LYS A 87 4.46 -1.98 -5.05
C LYS A 87 5.36 -2.77 -4.10
N GLU A 88 6.56 -3.17 -4.53
CA GLU A 88 7.41 -4.05 -3.71
C GLU A 88 8.07 -3.34 -2.53
N THR A 89 8.42 -2.07 -2.68
CA THR A 89 9.09 -1.29 -1.62
C THR A 89 8.19 -1.12 -0.42
N LEU A 90 6.96 -0.67 -0.65
CA LEU A 90 6.01 -0.49 0.44
C LEU A 90 5.41 -1.81 0.91
N ARG A 91 5.42 -2.85 0.08
CA ARG A 91 5.03 -4.20 0.48
C ARG A 91 6.02 -4.82 1.48
N LYS A 92 7.30 -4.50 1.32
CA LYS A 92 8.40 -5.19 2.01
C LYS A 92 9.37 -4.24 2.68
N CYS A 93 8.90 -3.19 3.34
CA CYS A 93 9.71 -2.39 4.28
C CYS A 93 10.12 -3.24 5.51
N TYR A 94 10.89 -4.31 5.29
CA TYR A 94 11.25 -5.40 6.20
C TYR A 94 12.22 -5.02 7.33
N GLU A 95 12.40 -3.73 7.60
CA GLU A 95 13.19 -3.32 8.75
C GLU A 95 12.41 -2.27 9.55
N PRO A 96 11.85 -2.64 10.72
CA PRO A 96 11.28 -1.69 11.69
C PRO A 96 12.37 -0.84 12.35
N LYS A 97 13.50 -0.61 11.67
CA LYS A 97 14.42 0.46 11.97
C LYS A 97 13.92 1.66 11.16
N TYR A 98 12.84 2.24 11.68
CA TYR A 98 12.35 3.55 11.26
C TYR A 98 13.51 4.53 11.09
N PRO A 99 13.30 5.62 10.34
CA PRO A 99 14.16 6.78 10.42
C PRO A 99 14.13 7.33 11.85
N SER A 100 14.98 6.79 12.71
CA SER A 100 15.77 7.62 13.61
C SER A 100 16.15 8.87 12.84
N HIS A 101 15.77 10.04 13.36
CA HIS A 101 15.88 11.35 12.73
C HIS A 101 17.07 11.40 11.76
N GLY A 102 16.82 11.24 10.45
CA GLY A 102 17.85 11.27 9.42
C GLY A 102 17.97 10.09 8.44
N ARG A 103 17.25 8.95 8.58
CA ARG A 103 17.21 8.00 7.45
C ARG A 103 16.29 8.49 6.34
N ARG A 104 16.81 8.46 5.12
CA ARG A 104 16.14 8.97 3.93
C ARG A 104 15.00 8.06 3.51
N MET A 105 13.84 8.68 3.27
CA MET A 105 12.65 8.08 2.65
C MET A 105 13.01 7.13 1.49
N PRO A 106 12.37 5.95 1.39
CA PRO A 106 12.32 5.21 0.12
C PRO A 106 11.78 6.17 -0.95
N GLY A 107 12.51 6.34 -2.06
CA GLY A 107 12.16 7.34 -3.06
C GLY A 107 12.84 8.71 -2.91
N SER A 108 13.69 8.94 -1.91
CA SER A 108 14.51 10.19 -1.83
C SER A 108 15.42 10.40 -3.05
N LYS A 109 15.64 9.36 -3.87
CA LYS A 109 16.37 9.44 -5.14
C LYS A 109 15.46 9.48 -6.37
N LEU A 110 14.14 9.34 -6.19
CA LEU A 110 13.18 9.58 -7.25
C LEU A 110 13.03 11.08 -7.43
N ASN A 111 13.18 11.53 -8.67
CA ASN A 111 12.86 12.90 -9.01
C ASN A 111 11.34 13.11 -9.05
N LYS A 112 10.90 14.36 -9.23
CA LYS A 112 9.48 14.73 -9.23
C LYS A 112 8.68 14.04 -10.34
N ALA A 113 9.28 13.80 -11.51
CA ALA A 113 8.64 13.12 -12.63
C ALA A 113 8.48 11.61 -12.36
N GLU A 114 9.49 10.98 -11.77
CA GLU A 114 9.44 9.56 -11.37
C GLU A 114 8.41 9.31 -10.25
N LEU A 115 8.19 10.28 -9.37
CA LEU A 115 7.12 10.19 -8.36
C LEU A 115 5.74 10.43 -8.98
N ALA A 116 5.66 11.32 -9.96
CA ALA A 116 4.43 11.58 -10.71
C ALA A 116 4.05 10.41 -11.64
N SER A 117 4.95 9.50 -11.99
CA SER A 117 4.56 8.32 -12.76
C SER A 117 3.87 7.26 -11.91
N ILE A 118 4.01 7.29 -10.58
CA ILE A 118 3.40 6.32 -9.66
C ILE A 118 1.88 6.58 -9.57
N ILE A 119 1.10 5.58 -9.96
CA ILE A 119 -0.37 5.64 -9.98
C ILE A 119 -1.01 4.73 -8.93
N GLY A 120 -0.28 3.72 -8.46
CA GLY A 120 -0.78 2.74 -7.50
C GLY A 120 0.27 2.34 -6.47
N ILE A 121 -0.15 2.19 -5.21
CA ILE A 121 0.73 1.77 -4.11
C ILE A 121 0.06 0.70 -3.25
N GLY A 122 0.86 -0.18 -2.66
CA GLY A 122 0.40 -1.16 -1.67
C GLY A 122 1.25 -1.04 -0.41
N VAL A 123 0.63 -0.89 0.77
CA VAL A 123 1.31 -0.53 2.02
C VAL A 123 1.08 -1.63 3.05
N ASP A 124 2.17 -2.20 3.57
CA ASP A 124 2.14 -3.11 4.72
C ASP A 124 1.94 -2.31 6.01
N MET A 125 0.75 -2.42 6.59
CA MET A 125 0.33 -1.67 7.75
C MET A 125 0.79 -2.31 9.06
N SER A 126 1.21 -3.58 9.05
CA SER A 126 1.76 -4.25 10.24
C SER A 126 2.98 -3.50 10.79
N LEU A 127 3.75 -2.84 9.91
CA LEU A 127 4.94 -2.06 10.29
C LEU A 127 4.62 -0.74 10.98
N ILE A 128 3.45 -0.19 10.68
CA ILE A 128 2.98 1.08 11.25
C ILE A 128 2.34 0.79 12.60
N VAL A 129 1.52 -0.24 12.63
CA VAL A 129 0.74 -0.60 13.82
C VAL A 129 1.62 -1.19 14.92
N ASN A 130 2.64 -2.00 14.58
CA ASN A 130 3.53 -2.60 15.59
C ASN A 130 4.63 -1.65 16.12
N ASP A 131 4.64 -0.38 15.72
CA ASP A 131 5.64 0.59 16.17
C ASP A 131 5.31 1.09 17.58
N PRO A 132 6.17 0.86 18.59
CA PRO A 132 5.94 1.33 19.95
C PRO A 132 5.87 2.85 20.08
N ASP A 133 6.50 3.60 19.16
CA ASP A 133 6.43 5.07 19.10
C ASP A 133 5.14 5.55 18.40
N TYR A 134 4.46 4.66 17.68
CA TYR A 134 3.22 4.93 16.94
C TYR A 134 1.95 4.73 17.79
N ARG A 135 2.10 4.55 19.11
CA ARG A 135 0.96 4.56 20.06
C ARG A 135 0.31 5.93 20.26
N SER A 136 0.72 6.92 19.46
CA SER A 136 0.12 8.26 19.42
C SER A 136 -0.93 8.33 18.31
N ILE A 137 -2.00 9.09 18.54
CA ILE A 137 -3.05 9.38 17.53
C ILE A 137 -2.51 10.34 16.44
N ASP A 138 -1.20 10.59 16.42
CA ASP A 138 -0.62 11.53 15.48
C ASP A 138 -0.59 10.91 14.09
N LYS A 139 -1.01 11.72 13.11
CA LYS A 139 -0.97 11.35 11.71
C LYS A 139 0.46 10.89 11.37
N PRO A 140 0.64 9.77 10.63
CA PRO A 140 1.98 9.31 10.23
C PRO A 140 2.56 10.34 9.25
N ALA A 141 3.26 11.35 9.79
CA ALA A 141 3.75 12.48 9.00
C ALA A 141 4.62 12.00 7.82
N PHE A 142 5.40 10.94 8.05
CA PHE A 142 6.22 10.30 7.01
C PHE A 142 5.38 9.77 5.84
N PHE A 143 4.20 9.21 6.11
CA PHE A 143 3.32 8.63 5.11
C PHE A 143 2.65 9.74 4.28
N HIS A 144 2.13 10.76 4.97
CA HIS A 144 1.53 11.93 4.35
C HIS A 144 2.49 12.66 3.40
N GLU A 145 3.74 12.89 3.83
CA GLU A 145 4.75 13.52 2.97
C GLU A 145 5.00 12.76 1.67
N TRP A 146 4.88 11.43 1.69
CA TRP A 146 5.09 10.60 0.51
C TRP A 146 3.92 10.68 -0.46
N LEU A 147 2.69 10.57 0.05
CA LEU A 147 1.46 10.69 -0.74
C LEU A 147 1.38 12.05 -1.44
N LEU A 148 1.70 13.14 -0.73
CA LEU A 148 1.72 14.50 -1.28
C LEU A 148 2.70 14.68 -2.44
N ARG A 149 3.71 13.81 -2.56
CA ARG A 149 4.71 13.84 -3.64
C ARG A 149 4.29 13.01 -4.86
N MET A 150 3.17 12.29 -4.79
CA MET A 150 2.62 11.47 -5.88
C MET A 150 1.33 12.07 -6.42
N PRO A 151 1.41 13.15 -7.24
CA PRO A 151 0.24 13.88 -7.69
C PRO A 151 -0.72 13.03 -8.55
N ASN A 152 -0.22 11.96 -9.16
CA ASN A 152 -0.98 11.07 -10.02
C ASN A 152 -1.40 9.78 -9.32
N LEU A 153 -1.29 9.69 -7.99
CA LEU A 153 -1.75 8.53 -7.24
C LEU A 153 -3.27 8.37 -7.40
N ARG A 154 -3.70 7.18 -7.83
CA ARG A 154 -5.10 6.82 -8.09
C ARG A 154 -5.54 5.57 -7.34
N SER A 155 -4.63 4.67 -6.99
CA SER A 155 -4.93 3.42 -6.30
C SER A 155 -4.09 3.27 -5.04
N VAL A 156 -4.73 2.94 -3.92
CA VAL A 156 -4.04 2.58 -2.67
C VAL A 156 -4.58 1.25 -2.18
N HIS A 157 -3.68 0.34 -1.82
CA HIS A 157 -4.00 -0.88 -1.12
C HIS A 157 -3.32 -0.87 0.26
N LEU A 158 -4.10 -0.79 1.34
CA LEU A 158 -3.60 -0.93 2.70
C LEU A 158 -3.83 -2.36 3.14
N TYR A 159 -2.79 -3.08 3.54
CA TYR A 159 -2.92 -4.49 3.88
C TYR A 159 -2.06 -4.87 5.07
N PHE A 160 -2.31 -6.04 5.66
CA PHE A 160 -1.51 -6.55 6.78
C PHE A 160 -0.69 -7.75 6.35
N ASN A 161 0.59 -7.73 6.68
CA ASN A 161 1.38 -8.95 6.71
C ASN A 161 1.21 -9.61 8.08
N PHE A 162 0.35 -10.64 8.16
CA PHE A 162 0.02 -11.32 9.40
C PHE A 162 1.18 -12.13 10.00
N ALA A 163 2.20 -12.45 9.21
CA ALA A 163 3.44 -13.02 9.71
C ALA A 163 4.20 -12.09 10.69
N ASN A 164 3.84 -10.81 10.75
CA ASN A 164 4.47 -9.83 11.64
C ASN A 164 3.81 -9.72 13.02
N GLU A 165 2.91 -10.64 13.41
CA GLU A 165 2.25 -10.68 14.74
C GLU A 165 1.64 -9.33 15.15
N VAL A 166 0.51 -8.96 14.54
CA VAL A 166 -0.23 -7.73 14.91
C VAL A 166 -1.00 -7.98 16.20
N HIS A 167 -0.85 -7.12 17.20
CA HIS A 167 -1.57 -7.26 18.47
C HIS A 167 -3.09 -7.00 18.27
N THR A 168 -3.93 -7.38 19.22
CA THR A 168 -5.39 -7.19 19.10
C THR A 168 -5.83 -5.74 19.25
N SER A 169 -5.20 -4.99 20.16
CA SER A 169 -5.42 -3.54 20.33
C SER A 169 -5.17 -2.75 19.05
N ASP A 170 -4.14 -3.19 18.35
CA ASP A 170 -3.54 -2.63 17.16
C ASP A 170 -4.50 -2.76 15.95
N THR A 171 -5.30 -3.82 15.89
CA THR A 171 -6.40 -3.98 14.93
C THR A 171 -7.52 -2.95 15.13
N GLU A 172 -7.89 -2.65 16.39
CA GLU A 172 -8.92 -1.65 16.70
C GLU A 172 -8.49 -0.25 16.26
N ASP A 173 -7.23 0.09 16.57
CA ASP A 173 -6.60 1.33 16.16
C ASP A 173 -6.58 1.44 14.64
N PHE A 174 -6.21 0.36 13.95
CA PHE A 174 -6.21 0.37 12.50
C PHE A 174 -7.59 0.63 11.90
N LEU A 175 -8.60 -0.12 12.35
CA LEU A 175 -9.97 0.00 11.86
C LEU A 175 -10.44 1.45 11.97
N THR A 176 -10.15 2.10 13.09
CA THR A 176 -10.61 3.46 13.38
C THR A 176 -9.74 4.56 12.78
N GLN A 177 -8.50 4.28 12.41
CA GLN A 177 -7.53 5.29 11.96
C GLN A 177 -7.22 5.25 10.48
N PHE A 178 -7.56 4.19 9.74
CA PHE A 178 -7.02 4.05 8.38
C PHE A 178 -7.38 5.18 7.42
N SER A 179 -8.55 5.78 7.63
CA SER A 179 -9.01 6.90 6.82
C SER A 179 -8.10 8.13 6.96
N PHE A 180 -7.45 8.31 8.11
CA PHE A 180 -6.49 9.39 8.32
C PHE A 180 -5.30 9.29 7.39
N TRP A 181 -4.82 8.08 7.12
CA TRP A 181 -3.65 7.88 6.27
C TRP A 181 -3.91 8.29 4.83
N LEU A 182 -5.19 8.35 4.44
CA LEU A 182 -5.62 8.73 3.10
C LEU A 182 -5.95 10.23 2.99
N GLU A 183 -5.86 11.02 4.08
CA GLU A 183 -6.25 12.45 4.10
C GLU A 183 -5.40 13.38 3.23
N SER A 184 -4.35 12.87 2.58
CA SER A 184 -3.58 13.63 1.59
C SER A 184 -3.96 13.32 0.14
N CYS A 185 -4.94 12.43 -0.08
CA CYS A 185 -5.28 11.94 -1.40
C CYS A 185 -6.65 12.46 -1.87
N ASN A 186 -6.67 13.43 -2.77
CA ASN A 186 -7.91 14.01 -3.32
C ASN A 186 -8.36 13.38 -4.66
N GLN A 187 -7.64 12.38 -5.16
CA GLN A 187 -7.82 11.85 -6.52
C GLN A 187 -7.81 10.31 -6.58
N LEU A 188 -8.16 9.61 -5.50
CA LEU A 188 -8.17 8.13 -5.54
C LEU A 188 -9.37 7.62 -6.34
N SER A 189 -9.11 6.83 -7.38
CA SER A 189 -10.16 6.06 -8.06
C SER A 189 -10.41 4.71 -7.39
N GLU A 190 -9.43 4.20 -6.65
CA GLU A 190 -9.47 2.87 -6.04
C GLU A 190 -8.84 2.90 -4.65
N VAL A 191 -9.54 2.33 -3.66
CA VAL A 191 -8.99 2.07 -2.32
C VAL A 191 -9.32 0.64 -1.93
N LYS A 192 -8.31 -0.14 -1.60
CA LYS A 192 -8.44 -1.50 -1.05
C LYS A 192 -7.88 -1.52 0.36
N ILE A 193 -8.58 -2.16 1.28
CA ILE A 193 -8.17 -2.27 2.67
C ILE A 193 -8.43 -3.68 3.16
N GLU A 194 -7.41 -4.35 3.68
CA GLU A 194 -7.55 -5.59 4.43
C GLU A 194 -7.77 -5.25 5.91
N LEU A 195 -8.99 -5.51 6.41
CA LEU A 195 -9.38 -5.25 7.79
C LEU A 195 -9.29 -6.55 8.60
N PRO A 196 -8.36 -6.67 9.58
CA PRO A 196 -8.27 -7.87 10.39
C PRO A 196 -9.57 -8.15 11.13
N VAL A 197 -9.92 -9.43 11.26
CA VAL A 197 -11.16 -9.86 11.94
C VAL A 197 -10.92 -10.20 13.40
N TYR A 198 -9.67 -10.54 13.76
CA TYR A 198 -9.30 -10.93 15.10
C TYR A 198 -9.18 -9.76 16.10
N GLY A 199 -9.36 -10.04 17.39
CA GLY A 199 -9.11 -9.09 18.49
C GLY A 199 -10.33 -8.26 18.93
N LEU A 200 -11.44 -8.31 18.20
CA LEU A 200 -12.68 -7.60 18.54
C LEU A 200 -13.85 -8.57 18.64
N SER A 201 -14.78 -8.32 19.59
CA SER A 201 -16.05 -9.06 19.59
C SER A 201 -16.85 -8.71 18.33
N TYR A 202 -17.57 -9.69 17.77
CA TYR A 202 -18.34 -9.52 16.54
C TYR A 202 -19.22 -8.26 16.56
N HIS A 203 -19.98 -8.05 17.64
CA HIS A 203 -20.84 -6.87 17.79
C HIS A 203 -20.08 -5.55 17.82
N LYS A 204 -18.95 -5.48 18.53
CA LYS A 204 -18.12 -4.27 18.58
C LYS A 204 -17.53 -3.96 17.22
N ARG A 205 -16.95 -4.97 16.56
CA ARG A 205 -16.38 -4.85 15.22
C ARG A 205 -17.40 -4.38 14.20
N GLU A 206 -18.56 -5.06 14.12
CA GLU A 206 -19.64 -4.71 13.20
C GLU A 206 -20.09 -3.26 13.41
N SER A 207 -20.26 -2.85 14.67
CA SER A 207 -20.65 -1.47 14.97
C SER A 207 -19.61 -0.44 14.51
N LEU A 208 -18.31 -0.70 14.73
CA LEU A 208 -17.23 0.19 14.30
C LEU A 208 -17.15 0.27 12.77
N LEU A 209 -17.16 -0.90 12.12
CA LEU A 209 -17.08 -1.01 10.67
C LEU A 209 -18.27 -0.30 10.00
N GLN A 210 -19.50 -0.54 10.44
CA GLN A 210 -20.67 0.16 9.91
C GLN A 210 -20.63 1.67 10.14
N GLY A 211 -19.97 2.13 11.22
CA GLY A 211 -19.70 3.55 11.45
C GLY A 211 -18.79 4.14 10.36
N ILE A 212 -17.66 3.48 10.09
CA ILE A 212 -16.69 3.88 9.08
C ILE A 212 -17.30 3.83 7.67
N LEU A 213 -17.96 2.73 7.32
CA LEU A 213 -18.58 2.54 6.01
C LEU A 213 -19.57 3.65 5.69
N ARG A 214 -20.47 3.97 6.63
CA ARG A 214 -21.44 5.07 6.46
C ARG A 214 -20.76 6.42 6.31
N ARG A 215 -19.70 6.67 7.08
CA ARG A 215 -18.99 7.95 7.02
C ARG A 215 -18.21 8.13 5.73
N VAL A 216 -17.45 7.11 5.31
CA VAL A 216 -16.73 7.15 4.03
C VAL A 216 -17.74 7.40 2.92
N PHE A 217 -18.86 6.67 2.88
CA PHE A 217 -19.91 6.88 1.89
C PHE A 217 -20.46 8.32 1.91
N LYS A 218 -20.71 8.90 3.08
CA LYS A 218 -21.20 10.27 3.19
C LYS A 218 -20.20 11.31 2.67
N GLN A 219 -18.90 11.14 2.94
CA GLN A 219 -17.86 12.12 2.56
C GLN A 219 -17.43 11.96 1.10
N THR A 220 -17.24 10.72 0.64
CA THR A 220 -16.71 10.44 -0.70
C THR A 220 -17.80 10.16 -1.74
N GLY A 221 -19.03 9.87 -1.30
CA GLY A 221 -20.12 9.41 -2.17
C GLY A 221 -19.97 7.96 -2.65
N VAL A 222 -18.92 7.24 -2.22
CA VAL A 222 -18.58 5.91 -2.73
C VAL A 222 -18.82 4.84 -1.67
N GLN A 223 -19.61 3.84 -2.04
CA GLN A 223 -19.92 2.70 -1.18
C GLN A 223 -18.81 1.65 -1.26
N ALA A 224 -18.40 1.15 -0.09
CA ALA A 224 -17.48 0.03 -0.01
C ALA A 224 -18.16 -1.27 -0.44
N LYS A 225 -17.39 -2.18 -1.03
CA LYS A 225 -17.79 -3.55 -1.31
C LYS A 225 -16.86 -4.50 -0.57
N PHE A 226 -17.43 -5.41 0.19
CA PHE A 226 -16.72 -6.59 0.65
C PHE A 226 -16.42 -7.47 -0.57
N ILE A 227 -15.16 -7.90 -0.69
CA ILE A 227 -14.71 -8.74 -1.80
C ILE A 227 -14.60 -10.19 -1.35
N GLU A 228 -13.73 -10.45 -0.38
CA GLU A 228 -13.44 -11.80 0.11
C GLU A 228 -12.76 -11.76 1.48
N MET A 229 -12.65 -12.95 2.08
CA MET A 229 -11.75 -13.18 3.21
C MET A 229 -10.35 -13.46 2.68
N VAL A 230 -9.37 -12.74 3.20
CA VAL A 230 -7.94 -12.98 2.96
C VAL A 230 -7.44 -13.83 4.11
N HIS A 231 -6.92 -15.01 3.78
CA HIS A 231 -6.34 -15.96 4.71
C HIS A 231 -4.82 -16.01 4.50
N ASP A 232 -4.04 -15.90 5.57
CA ASP A 232 -2.60 -16.19 5.50
C ASP A 232 -2.37 -17.68 5.70
N ASP A 233 -2.12 -18.39 4.60
CA ASP A 233 -1.84 -19.84 4.57
C ASP A 233 -0.52 -20.20 5.29
N TYR A 234 0.31 -19.22 5.68
CA TYR A 234 1.68 -19.47 6.12
C TYR A 234 1.80 -20.17 7.48
N ASN A 235 0.75 -20.19 8.29
CA ASN A 235 0.72 -20.91 9.55
C ASN A 235 -0.68 -21.51 9.78
N GLY A 236 -0.89 -22.75 9.34
CA GLY A 236 -2.16 -23.51 9.47
C GLY A 236 -2.64 -23.81 10.90
N ALA A 237 -2.33 -22.95 11.88
CA ALA A 237 -2.71 -23.07 13.28
C ALA A 237 -3.06 -21.73 13.94
N CYS A 238 -3.08 -20.61 13.22
CA CYS A 238 -3.33 -19.30 13.83
C CYS A 238 -4.61 -18.68 13.26
N GLU A 239 -5.70 -18.75 14.01
CA GLU A 239 -7.00 -18.08 13.72
C GLU A 239 -6.89 -16.53 13.70
N TYR A 240 -5.67 -15.99 13.81
CA TYR A 240 -5.36 -14.57 13.95
C TYR A 240 -4.91 -13.92 12.64
N THR A 241 -4.99 -14.64 11.51
CA THR A 241 -4.50 -14.18 10.21
C THR A 241 -5.58 -13.86 9.19
N ASP A 242 -6.85 -13.87 9.62
CA ASP A 242 -7.98 -13.57 8.74
C ASP A 242 -8.22 -12.05 8.64
N ALA A 243 -8.34 -11.57 7.40
CA ALA A 243 -8.79 -10.22 7.08
C ALA A 243 -9.99 -10.22 6.14
N GLU A 244 -10.84 -9.22 6.26
CA GLU A 244 -11.83 -8.90 5.22
C GLU A 244 -11.22 -7.90 4.23
N LEU A 245 -11.21 -8.24 2.94
CA LEU A 245 -10.83 -7.31 1.88
C LEU A 245 -12.02 -6.43 1.51
N TRP A 246 -11.91 -5.15 1.82
CA TRP A 246 -12.87 -4.11 1.46
C TRP A 246 -12.34 -3.24 0.32
N HIS A 247 -13.23 -2.90 -0.62
CA HIS A 247 -12.87 -2.20 -1.83
C HIS A 247 -13.84 -1.03 -2.11
N TRP A 248 -13.29 0.17 -2.28
CA TRP A 248 -13.99 1.36 -2.76
C TRP A 248 -13.50 1.67 -4.17
N THR A 249 -14.45 1.82 -5.09
CA THR A 249 -14.17 2.16 -6.49
C THR A 249 -14.99 3.38 -6.87
N ALA A 250 -14.31 4.45 -7.30
CA ALA A 250 -14.99 5.62 -7.84
C ALA A 250 -15.70 5.26 -9.16
N PRO A 251 -16.82 5.94 -9.50
CA PRO A 251 -17.40 5.84 -10.83
C PRO A 251 -16.39 6.20 -11.92
N GLU A 252 -16.59 5.69 -13.12
CA GLU A 252 -15.70 5.96 -14.26
C GLU A 252 -15.53 7.47 -14.50
N GLY A 253 -14.27 7.91 -14.62
CA GLY A 253 -13.92 9.32 -14.80
C GLY A 253 -14.07 10.19 -13.54
N GLN A 254 -14.45 9.63 -12.40
CA GLN A 254 -14.55 10.32 -11.11
C GLN A 254 -13.46 9.89 -10.14
N TYR A 255 -13.30 10.66 -9.07
CA TYR A 255 -12.35 10.39 -8.00
C TYR A 255 -12.98 10.58 -6.63
N MET A 256 -12.49 9.82 -5.66
CA MET A 256 -12.79 10.00 -4.24
C MET A 256 -11.84 11.04 -3.66
N ASP A 257 -12.43 12.04 -3.00
CA ASP A 257 -11.70 13.01 -2.21
C ASP A 257 -11.60 12.53 -0.75
N TRP A 258 -10.43 12.00 -0.40
CA TRP A 258 -10.14 11.56 0.97
C TRP A 258 -9.58 12.68 1.84
N THR A 259 -9.40 13.91 1.34
CA THR A 259 -8.86 15.03 2.13
C THR A 259 -9.82 15.56 3.19
N GLN A 260 -11.07 15.09 3.15
CA GLN A 260 -12.08 15.39 4.14
C GLN A 260 -11.74 14.69 5.46
N GLU A 261 -12.14 15.28 6.59
CA GLU A 261 -11.98 14.68 7.91
C GLU A 261 -12.90 13.45 8.01
N ILE A 262 -12.44 12.30 7.52
CA ILE A 262 -13.16 11.02 7.55
C ILE A 262 -12.94 10.31 8.90
N GLY A 263 -11.86 10.66 9.63
CA GLY A 263 -11.53 10.10 10.94
C GLY A 263 -12.34 10.70 12.10
N TRP A 264 -11.70 11.20 13.16
CA TRP A 264 -12.35 11.38 14.47
C TRP A 264 -12.90 12.80 14.67
N LYS A 265 -13.84 12.99 15.61
CA LYS A 265 -14.14 14.32 16.17
C LYS A 265 -13.88 14.29 17.67
N CYS A 266 -12.73 14.81 18.09
CA CYS A 266 -12.41 14.96 19.50
C CYS A 266 -13.26 16.10 20.09
N THR A 267 -14.19 15.76 21.00
CA THR A 267 -15.11 16.75 21.61
C THR A 267 -14.55 17.41 22.87
N LYS A 268 -13.55 16.82 23.53
CA LYS A 268 -12.67 17.55 24.46
C LYS A 268 -11.23 17.48 23.94
N ARG A 269 -10.51 18.61 23.91
CA ARG A 269 -9.05 18.62 23.82
C ARG A 269 -8.55 18.84 25.24
N CYS A 270 -7.65 18.00 25.74
CA CYS A 270 -6.94 18.32 26.97
C CYS A 270 -6.31 19.71 26.83
N SER A 271 -6.65 20.63 27.72
CA SER A 271 -6.14 22.00 27.75
C SER A 271 -4.68 22.09 28.23
N ALA A 272 -3.98 20.96 28.32
CA ALA A 272 -2.61 20.93 28.79
C ALA A 272 -1.69 21.50 27.69
N ALA A 273 -0.88 22.50 28.07
CA ALA A 273 0.08 23.20 27.21
C ALA A 273 1.28 22.33 26.75
N LYS A 274 1.15 21.00 26.81
CA LYS A 274 2.09 20.02 26.29
C LYS A 274 1.29 18.90 25.66
N ASP A 275 1.71 18.49 24.47
CA ASP A 275 1.23 17.27 23.81
C ASP A 275 1.31 16.13 24.83
N PRO A 276 0.20 15.52 25.22
CA PRO A 276 0.29 14.53 26.27
C PRO A 276 1.01 13.30 25.70
N THR A 277 1.86 12.70 26.53
CA THR A 277 2.52 11.43 26.22
C THR A 277 1.57 10.31 26.66
N TRP A 278 0.47 10.16 25.94
CA TRP A 278 -0.61 9.22 26.25
C TRP A 278 -0.53 7.96 25.39
N ASN A 279 -0.92 6.85 26.02
CA ASN A 279 -1.21 5.57 25.39
C ASN A 279 -2.73 5.50 25.20
N PHE A 280 -3.16 5.46 23.94
CA PHE A 280 -4.57 5.45 23.51
C PHE A 280 -5.47 4.52 24.35
N PHE A 281 -4.94 3.40 24.85
CA PHE A 281 -5.71 2.37 25.54
C PHE A 281 -5.85 2.52 27.06
N LEU A 282 -4.97 3.24 27.77
CA LEU A 282 -5.06 3.28 29.25
C LEU A 282 -6.21 4.18 29.75
N GLU A 283 -6.68 5.11 28.92
CA GLU A 283 -7.62 6.15 29.33
C GLU A 283 -8.95 6.13 28.55
N PHE A 284 -9.10 5.25 27.55
CA PHE A 284 -10.35 5.08 26.80
C PHE A 284 -11.28 4.07 27.46
N CYS A 285 -12.33 4.55 28.13
CA CYS A 285 -13.36 3.64 28.63
C CYS A 285 -14.47 3.29 27.64
N ARG A 286 -14.81 4.11 26.62
CA ARG A 286 -15.85 3.77 25.61
C ARG A 286 -15.66 4.56 24.32
N LEU A 287 -15.47 3.88 23.18
CA LEU A 287 -15.72 4.49 21.87
C LEU A 287 -17.23 4.60 21.69
N ASP A 288 -17.70 5.83 21.51
CA ASP A 288 -19.10 6.13 21.23
C ASP A 288 -19.20 6.75 19.82
N PHE A 289 -20.39 6.72 19.23
CA PHE A 289 -20.63 7.25 17.89
C PHE A 289 -21.76 8.27 17.98
N GLU A 290 -21.43 9.57 17.93
CA GLU A 290 -22.41 10.65 17.92
C GLU A 290 -22.24 11.48 16.65
N ASP A 291 -23.36 11.93 16.08
CA ASP A 291 -23.40 12.74 14.85
C ASP A 291 -22.57 12.16 13.69
N GLU A 292 -22.58 10.83 13.57
CA GLU A 292 -21.82 10.08 12.56
C GLU A 292 -20.29 10.22 12.67
N ARG A 293 -19.81 10.58 13.87
CA ARG A 293 -18.39 10.66 14.15
C ARG A 293 -18.03 9.81 15.35
N PHE A 294 -16.82 9.26 15.32
CA PHE A 294 -16.23 8.68 16.52
C PHE A 294 -16.08 9.78 17.55
N VAL A 295 -16.79 9.64 18.67
CA VAL A 295 -16.70 10.55 19.79
C VAL A 295 -15.79 9.93 20.83
N ILE A 296 -14.69 10.62 21.04
CA ILE A 296 -13.78 10.39 22.15
C ILE A 296 -14.34 11.13 23.36
N LYS A 297 -15.01 10.41 24.25
CA LYS A 297 -15.40 10.96 25.56
C LYS A 297 -14.27 10.71 26.55
N TRP A 298 -13.49 11.75 26.82
CA TRP A 298 -12.52 11.75 27.91
C TRP A 298 -13.27 11.66 29.25
N GLN A 299 -13.02 10.60 30.00
CA GLN A 299 -13.33 10.60 31.42
C GLN A 299 -12.31 11.51 32.10
N ASP A 300 -12.77 12.50 32.86
CA ASP A 300 -11.92 13.46 33.58
C ASP A 300 -11.14 12.80 34.76
N SER A 301 -10.86 11.50 34.70
CA SER A 301 -10.29 10.71 35.79
C SER A 301 -9.16 9.82 35.30
N THR A 302 -8.03 10.42 34.98
CA THR A 302 -6.71 9.95 35.41
C THR A 302 -5.73 11.09 35.14
N VAL A 303 -5.63 12.04 36.08
CA VAL A 303 -4.30 12.60 36.31
C VAL A 303 -3.47 11.38 36.72
N PRO A 304 -2.42 10.98 35.98
CA PRO A 304 -1.55 9.92 36.45
C PRO A 304 -0.97 10.41 37.78
N ASN A 305 -1.44 9.79 38.86
CA ASN A 305 -0.92 10.05 40.19
C ASN A 305 0.44 9.37 40.21
N TRP A 306 1.48 10.07 39.72
CA TRP A 306 2.87 9.68 39.88
C TRP A 306 3.20 9.80 41.37
N GLY A 307 2.71 8.84 42.15
CA GLY A 307 3.12 8.62 43.53
C GLY A 307 4.55 8.12 43.54
N PHE A 308 5.51 9.01 43.29
CA PHE A 308 6.86 8.82 43.75
C PHE A 308 6.84 8.99 45.27
N THR A 309 6.61 7.89 45.99
CA THR A 309 7.07 7.78 47.37
C THR A 309 8.59 7.76 47.31
N TYR A 310 9.20 8.93 47.49
CA TYR A 310 10.60 9.02 47.91
C TYR A 310 10.69 8.42 49.32
N HIS A 311 11.18 7.19 49.40
CA HIS A 311 11.77 6.71 50.65
C HIS A 311 13.12 7.42 50.80
N TRP A 312 13.14 8.44 51.65
CA TRP A 312 14.36 8.90 52.31
C TRP A 312 14.67 7.98 53.48
#